data_AF-A0AAJ1NA06-F1
#
_entry.id   AF-A0AAJ1NA06-F1
#
_cell.length_a   1.000
_cell.length_b   1.000
_cell.length_c   1.000
_cell.angle_alpha   90.00
_cell.angle_beta   90.00
_cell.angle_gamma   90.00
#
_symmetry.space_group_name_H-M   'P 1'
#
loop_
_entity.id
_entity.type
_entity.pdbx_description
1 polymer ?
#
loop_
_entity_poly.entity_id
_entity_poly.type
_entity_poly.pdbx_seq_one_letter_code
_entity_poly.pdbx_strand_id
1 'polypeptide(L)'
;MANKKPVLIIFVCLFLLAGMGAYFYYDYQKQQSYKAMQITFKKVESVYEAESELDAISFVKNSSNNIVDIAYPTIDTSQVGEHVYIYVAYDDYGNQKEFALVLNFSDPILPVLELTATEVSIEEGTAIDLQSYVKKAEDPIDGKLKVAIKKPKHYDRVGIHEILYSCKDKNGNKVSAILRLIVKEKSRDNEQVKEEENNAQNGGNNDINQNESSSSKPSQPTLPKAESKQFLFTDGYNMVSAQKACRDYLAPYSNGSCRNIYDANGLPIGQEAILY
;
A
#
# COMPACT_ATOMS: atom_id res chain seq x y z
N MET A 1 -39.96 11.83 -90.55
CA MET A 1 -39.60 12.31 -89.20
C MET A 1 -38.75 11.25 -88.53
N ALA A 2 -37.49 11.54 -88.19
CA ALA A 2 -36.65 10.59 -87.48
C ALA A 2 -37.28 10.26 -86.12
N ASN A 3 -37.38 8.97 -85.78
CA ASN A 3 -37.97 8.51 -84.54
C ASN A 3 -37.04 8.92 -83.38
N LYS A 4 -37.36 10.03 -82.69
CA LYS A 4 -36.49 10.61 -81.64
C LYS A 4 -36.48 9.81 -80.33
N LYS A 5 -37.38 8.84 -80.19
CA LYS A 5 -37.52 7.97 -79.00
C LYS A 5 -36.25 7.18 -78.64
N PRO A 6 -35.58 6.45 -79.56
CA PRO A 6 -34.31 5.76 -79.26
C PRO A 6 -33.18 6.69 -78.84
N VAL A 7 -33.09 7.89 -79.44
CA VAL A 7 -32.05 8.88 -79.09
C VAL A 7 -32.25 9.40 -77.66
N LEU A 8 -33.49 9.69 -77.27
CA LEU A 8 -33.83 10.09 -75.89
C LEU A 8 -33.47 8.99 -74.88
N ILE A 9 -33.78 7.73 -75.19
CA ILE A 9 -33.47 6.59 -74.31
C ILE A 9 -31.96 6.45 -74.11
N ILE A 10 -31.16 6.60 -75.17
CA ILE A 10 -29.69 6.53 -75.06
C ILE A 10 -29.16 7.64 -74.14
N PHE A 11 -29.64 8.88 -74.26
CA PHE A 11 -29.22 9.95 -73.36
C PHE A 11 -29.59 9.66 -71.91
N VAL A 12 -30.80 9.17 -71.65
CA VAL A 12 -31.22 8.76 -70.30
C VAL A 12 -30.32 7.65 -69.75
N CYS A 13 -29.99 6.63 -70.54
CA CYS A 13 -29.07 5.57 -70.13
C CYS A 13 -27.65 6.11 -69.83
N LEU A 14 -27.13 7.04 -70.64
CA LEU A 14 -25.82 7.65 -70.39
C LEU A 14 -25.80 8.49 -69.11
N PHE A 15 -26.86 9.26 -68.84
CA PHE A 15 -26.99 10.01 -67.58
C PHE A 15 -27.06 9.08 -66.37
N LEU A 16 -27.81 7.98 -66.46
CA LEU A 16 -27.88 6.98 -65.40
C LEU A 16 -26.52 6.29 -65.17
N LEU A 17 -25.82 5.91 -66.24
CA LEU A 17 -24.48 5.32 -66.13
C LEU A 17 -23.45 6.29 -65.54
N ALA A 18 -23.50 7.57 -65.91
CA ALA A 18 -22.63 8.60 -65.33
C ALA A 18 -22.92 8.82 -63.84
N GLY A 19 -24.19 8.88 -63.46
CA GLY A 19 -24.60 8.98 -62.05
C GLY A 19 -24.14 7.77 -61.24
N MET A 20 -24.31 6.56 -61.79
CA MET A 20 -23.87 5.32 -61.15
C MET A 20 -22.34 5.24 -61.05
N GLY A 21 -21.62 5.66 -62.08
CA GLY A 21 -20.16 5.76 -62.05
C GLY A 21 -19.65 6.78 -61.02
N ALA A 22 -20.27 7.94 -60.92
CA ALA A 22 -19.95 8.95 -59.92
C ALA A 22 -20.22 8.43 -58.49
N TYR A 23 -21.32 7.71 -58.29
CA TYR A 23 -21.63 7.04 -57.02
C TYR A 23 -20.56 6.00 -56.65
N PHE A 24 -20.21 5.09 -57.57
CA PHE A 24 -19.16 4.10 -57.31
C PHE A 24 -17.80 4.73 -57.05
N TYR A 25 -17.46 5.82 -57.76
CA TYR A 25 -16.24 6.56 -57.52
C TYR A 25 -16.23 7.22 -56.13
N TYR A 26 -17.34 7.83 -55.73
CA TYR A 26 -17.49 8.41 -54.40
C TYR A 26 -17.38 7.34 -53.30
N ASP A 27 -18.08 6.21 -53.45
CA ASP A 27 -18.02 5.10 -52.50
C ASP A 27 -16.61 4.51 -52.41
N TYR A 28 -15.93 4.35 -53.55
CA TYR A 28 -14.54 3.91 -53.59
C TYR A 28 -13.62 4.86 -52.80
N GLN A 29 -13.73 6.18 -53.02
CA GLN A 29 -12.94 7.17 -52.28
C GLN A 29 -13.26 7.14 -50.78
N LYS A 30 -14.55 7.05 -50.43
CA LYS A 30 -15.01 6.91 -49.05
C LYS A 30 -14.40 5.68 -48.38
N GLN A 31 -14.37 4.52 -49.04
CA GLN A 31 -13.75 3.31 -48.51
C GLN A 31 -12.23 3.44 -48.33
N GLN A 32 -11.53 4.09 -49.27
CA GLN A 32 -10.08 4.29 -49.15
C GLN A 32 -9.73 5.25 -48.01
N SER A 33 -10.52 6.32 -47.83
CA SER A 33 -10.39 7.22 -46.68
C SER A 33 -10.58 6.46 -45.36
N TYR A 34 -11.62 5.63 -45.25
CA TYR A 34 -11.85 4.79 -44.07
C TYR A 34 -10.66 3.88 -43.73
N LYS A 35 -10.10 3.20 -44.74
CA LYS A 35 -8.95 2.31 -44.55
C LYS A 35 -7.70 3.07 -44.09
N ALA A 36 -7.49 4.28 -44.61
CA ALA A 36 -6.36 5.14 -44.29
C ALA A 36 -6.44 5.78 -42.89
N MET A 37 -7.60 5.81 -42.25
CA MET A 37 -7.73 6.33 -40.88
C MET A 37 -6.89 5.51 -39.90
N GLN A 38 -5.99 6.19 -39.19
CA GLN A 38 -5.15 5.63 -38.14
C GLN A 38 -4.91 6.67 -37.05
N ILE A 39 -5.02 6.24 -35.79
CA ILE A 39 -4.50 6.97 -34.63
C ILE A 39 -3.26 6.24 -34.14
N THR A 40 -2.19 6.99 -33.89
CA THR A 40 -1.01 6.49 -33.19
C THR A 40 -1.01 7.04 -31.77
N PHE A 41 -1.04 6.15 -30.78
CA PHE A 41 -0.87 6.54 -29.39
C PHE A 41 0.62 6.71 -29.04
N LYS A 42 0.90 7.56 -28.05
CA LYS A 42 2.22 7.62 -27.42
C LYS A 42 2.52 6.28 -26.76
N LYS A 43 3.82 6.04 -26.51
CA LYS A 43 4.22 4.86 -25.74
C LYS A 43 3.59 4.98 -24.36
N VAL A 44 2.69 4.06 -24.04
CA VAL A 44 2.11 3.92 -22.71
C VAL A 44 3.15 3.37 -21.75
N GLU A 45 3.11 3.87 -20.52
CA GLU A 45 3.84 3.29 -19.41
C GLU A 45 3.25 1.91 -19.10
N SER A 46 4.04 1.06 -18.45
CA SER A 46 3.55 -0.29 -18.12
C SER A 46 2.45 -0.27 -17.06
N VAL A 47 2.43 0.76 -16.21
CA VAL A 47 1.50 0.93 -15.08
C VAL A 47 1.36 2.43 -14.77
N TYR A 48 0.12 2.90 -14.58
CA TYR A 48 -0.24 4.23 -14.08
C TYR A 48 -0.75 4.14 -12.64
N GLU A 49 -0.68 5.24 -11.89
CA GLU A 49 -1.22 5.31 -10.53
C GLU A 49 -2.75 5.46 -10.57
N ALA A 50 -3.45 4.66 -9.76
CA ALA A 50 -4.88 4.84 -9.52
C ALA A 50 -5.16 6.23 -8.91
N GLU A 51 -6.35 6.78 -9.14
CA GLU A 51 -6.79 8.13 -8.71
C GLU A 51 -6.00 9.31 -9.31
N SER A 52 -5.10 9.04 -10.27
CA SER A 52 -4.39 10.11 -10.99
C SER A 52 -5.27 10.77 -12.05
N GLU A 53 -5.08 12.07 -12.26
CA GLU A 53 -5.74 12.78 -13.36
C GLU A 53 -4.96 12.55 -14.67
N LEU A 54 -5.61 11.90 -15.63
CA LEU A 54 -5.05 11.64 -16.95
C LEU A 54 -5.90 12.27 -18.04
N ASP A 55 -5.24 13.03 -18.92
CA ASP A 55 -5.88 13.63 -20.07
C ASP A 55 -5.84 12.69 -21.27
N ALA A 56 -7.01 12.26 -21.74
CA ALA A 56 -7.15 11.34 -22.86
C ALA A 56 -6.47 11.86 -24.14
N ILE A 57 -6.52 13.17 -24.42
CA ILE A 57 -5.91 13.71 -25.64
C ILE A 57 -4.38 13.65 -25.58
N SER A 58 -3.81 13.67 -24.36
CA SER A 58 -2.37 13.62 -24.16
C SER A 58 -1.74 12.30 -24.65
N PHE A 59 -2.52 11.22 -24.74
CA PHE A 59 -2.07 9.93 -25.26
C PHE A 59 -2.00 9.88 -26.78
N VAL A 60 -2.63 10.80 -27.51
CA VAL A 60 -2.55 10.82 -28.97
C VAL A 60 -1.20 11.41 -29.38
N LYS A 61 -0.41 10.63 -30.13
CA LYS A 61 0.88 11.09 -30.69
C LYS A 61 0.66 11.81 -32.01
N ASN A 62 -0.09 11.19 -32.91
CA ASN A 62 -0.50 11.73 -34.19
C ASN A 62 -1.70 10.95 -34.74
N SER A 63 -2.30 11.49 -35.80
CA SER A 63 -3.39 10.89 -36.56
C SER A 63 -3.13 11.05 -38.06
N SER A 64 -3.80 10.22 -38.88
CA SER A 64 -3.79 10.37 -40.34
C SER A 64 -4.38 11.72 -40.77
N ASN A 65 -3.83 12.30 -41.85
CA ASN A 65 -4.24 13.62 -42.35
C ASN A 65 -5.70 13.73 -42.79
N ASN A 66 -6.36 12.60 -43.10
CA ASN A 66 -7.77 12.57 -43.52
C ASN A 66 -8.75 12.52 -42.33
N ILE A 67 -8.25 12.45 -41.09
CA ILE A 67 -9.06 12.55 -39.88
C ILE A 67 -9.29 14.04 -39.59
N VAL A 68 -10.56 14.43 -39.41
CA VAL A 68 -10.95 15.82 -39.13
C VAL A 68 -11.39 16.04 -37.70
N ASP A 69 -11.83 14.98 -37.01
CA ASP A 69 -12.18 15.03 -35.60
C ASP A 69 -11.88 13.70 -34.90
N ILE A 70 -11.62 13.78 -33.59
CA ILE A 70 -11.37 12.62 -32.73
C ILE A 70 -12.18 12.83 -31.46
N ALA A 71 -13.23 12.03 -31.28
CA ALA A 71 -13.89 11.90 -29.99
C ALA A 71 -13.07 10.97 -29.09
N TYR A 72 -12.83 11.41 -27.86
CA TYR A 72 -12.06 10.67 -26.86
C TYR A 72 -12.88 10.48 -25.58
N PRO A 73 -12.62 9.40 -24.82
CA PRO A 73 -13.34 9.12 -23.59
C PRO A 73 -12.76 9.90 -22.41
N THR A 74 -13.50 9.92 -21.30
CA THR A 74 -12.90 10.23 -19.99
C THR A 74 -12.16 9.01 -19.48
N ILE A 75 -10.92 9.20 -18.99
CA ILE A 75 -10.14 8.13 -18.39
C ILE A 75 -10.53 8.01 -16.91
N ASP A 76 -11.17 6.90 -16.54
CA ASP A 76 -11.48 6.57 -15.15
C ASP A 76 -10.30 5.82 -14.52
N THR A 77 -9.62 6.47 -13.58
CA THR A 77 -8.45 5.92 -12.88
C THR A 77 -8.79 5.37 -11.49
N SER A 78 -10.07 5.35 -11.10
CA SER A 78 -10.51 4.87 -9.78
C SER A 78 -10.42 3.35 -9.61
N GLN A 79 -10.30 2.63 -10.72
CA GLN A 79 -10.24 1.18 -10.73
C GLN A 79 -8.86 0.70 -11.16
N VAL A 80 -8.24 -0.11 -10.30
CA VAL A 80 -6.99 -0.82 -10.63
C VAL A 80 -7.19 -1.88 -11.71
N GLY A 81 -6.10 -2.26 -12.37
CA GLY A 81 -6.06 -3.29 -13.41
C GLY A 81 -6.04 -2.73 -14.82
N GLU A 82 -6.26 -3.60 -15.80
CA GLU A 82 -6.27 -3.27 -17.22
C GLU A 82 -7.64 -2.75 -17.65
N HIS A 83 -7.65 -1.61 -18.34
CA HIS A 83 -8.84 -0.96 -18.87
C HIS A 83 -8.66 -0.57 -20.33
N VAL A 84 -9.75 -0.62 -21.09
CA VAL A 84 -9.77 -0.31 -22.52
C VAL A 84 -10.60 0.94 -22.75
N TYR A 85 -9.99 1.93 -23.41
CA TYR A 85 -10.59 3.20 -23.75
C TYR A 85 -10.71 3.35 -25.27
N ILE A 86 -11.90 3.73 -25.75
CA ILE A 86 -12.20 3.79 -27.18
C ILE A 86 -12.18 5.24 -27.66
N TYR A 87 -11.32 5.51 -28.65
CA TYR A 87 -11.28 6.75 -29.41
C TYR A 87 -12.02 6.54 -30.72
N VAL A 88 -12.81 7.53 -31.14
CA VAL A 88 -13.56 7.49 -32.41
C VAL A 88 -13.05 8.59 -33.32
N ALA A 89 -12.44 8.21 -34.44
CA ALA A 89 -11.99 9.15 -35.47
C ALA A 89 -13.07 9.35 -36.54
N TYR A 90 -13.19 10.58 -37.03
CA TYR A 90 -14.12 10.99 -38.08
C TYR A 90 -13.35 11.56 -39.28
N ASP A 91 -13.82 11.29 -40.50
CA ASP A 91 -13.31 11.92 -41.73
C ASP A 91 -14.37 12.78 -42.43
N ASP A 92 -13.96 13.50 -43.47
CA ASP A 92 -14.83 14.38 -44.27
C ASP A 92 -15.90 13.64 -45.10
N TYR A 93 -15.78 12.32 -45.26
CA TYR A 93 -16.80 11.48 -45.90
C TYR A 93 -17.86 10.95 -44.90
N GLY A 94 -17.75 11.36 -43.63
CA GLY A 94 -18.61 10.91 -42.53
C GLY A 94 -18.33 9.48 -42.10
N ASN A 95 -17.15 8.93 -42.43
CA ASN A 95 -16.74 7.64 -41.89
C ASN A 95 -16.37 7.78 -40.41
N GLN A 96 -16.53 6.68 -39.67
CA GLN A 96 -16.19 6.59 -38.25
C GLN A 96 -15.35 5.34 -38.02
N LYS A 97 -14.26 5.45 -37.26
CA LYS A 97 -13.40 4.31 -36.93
C LYS A 97 -12.92 4.36 -35.49
N GLU A 98 -13.04 3.23 -34.82
CA GLU A 98 -12.66 3.06 -33.42
C GLU A 98 -11.20 2.62 -33.27
N PHE A 99 -10.54 3.16 -32.24
CA PHE A 99 -9.17 2.81 -31.85
C PHE A 99 -9.13 2.58 -30.34
N ALA A 100 -8.62 1.43 -29.93
CA ALA A 100 -8.52 1.06 -28.53
C ALA A 100 -7.16 1.49 -27.95
N LEU A 101 -7.21 2.17 -26.80
CA LEU A 101 -6.08 2.43 -25.91
C LEU A 101 -6.23 1.54 -24.68
N VAL A 102 -5.22 0.72 -24.40
CA VAL A 102 -5.18 -0.12 -23.20
C VAL A 102 -4.27 0.54 -22.18
N LEU A 103 -4.79 0.80 -20.98
CA LEU A 103 -4.06 1.34 -19.84
C LEU A 103 -4.16 0.37 -18.66
N ASN A 104 -3.11 0.32 -17.84
CA ASN A 104 -3.08 -0.51 -16.65
C ASN A 104 -2.82 0.36 -15.42
N PHE A 105 -3.67 0.26 -14.41
CA PHE A 105 -3.58 1.04 -13.17
C PHE A 105 -3.18 0.17 -11.99
N SER A 106 -2.31 0.70 -11.12
CA SER A 106 -1.96 0.07 -9.85
C SER A 106 -2.26 0.99 -8.69
N ASP A 107 -2.58 0.39 -7.56
CA ASP A 107 -2.69 1.05 -6.26
C ASP A 107 -1.30 1.21 -5.63
N PRO A 108 -0.80 2.45 -5.43
CA PRO A 108 0.44 2.71 -4.70
C PRO A 108 0.23 2.91 -3.19
N ILE A 109 -1.02 2.96 -2.72
CA ILE A 109 -1.37 3.39 -1.37
C ILE A 109 -1.14 2.25 -0.38
N LEU A 110 -0.48 2.58 0.73
CA LEU A 110 -0.30 1.62 1.82
C LEU A 110 -1.59 1.50 2.63
N PRO A 111 -1.96 0.28 3.06
CA PRO A 111 -3.09 0.10 3.96
C PRO A 111 -2.83 0.74 5.34
N VAL A 112 -3.92 1.10 6.01
CA VAL A 112 -3.92 1.62 7.39
C VAL A 112 -4.25 0.49 8.37
N LEU A 113 -3.34 0.24 9.30
CA LEU A 113 -3.51 -0.70 10.41
C LEU A 113 -3.32 0.02 11.74
N GLU A 114 -4.39 0.10 12.54
CA GLU A 114 -4.36 0.66 13.89
C GLU A 114 -4.82 -0.40 14.90
N LEU A 115 -4.06 -0.52 15.97
CA LEU A 115 -4.44 -1.32 17.14
C LEU A 115 -5.13 -0.43 18.18
N THR A 116 -6.00 -1.01 19.01
CA THR A 116 -6.64 -0.29 20.13
C THR A 116 -5.65 0.04 21.25
N ALA A 117 -4.57 -0.74 21.35
CA ALA A 117 -3.46 -0.54 22.27
C ALA A 117 -2.15 -1.06 21.66
N THR A 118 -1.01 -0.52 22.11
CA THR A 118 0.33 -1.01 21.75
C THR A 118 0.91 -1.92 22.84
N GLU A 119 0.37 -1.86 24.05
CA GLU A 119 0.74 -2.70 25.19
C GLU A 119 -0.48 -3.06 26.03
N VAL A 120 -0.55 -4.29 26.51
CA VAL A 120 -1.62 -4.82 27.37
C VAL A 120 -1.02 -5.71 28.45
N SER A 121 -1.54 -5.60 29.67
CA SER A 121 -1.19 -6.48 30.79
C SER A 121 -2.37 -7.34 31.20
N ILE A 122 -2.14 -8.65 31.35
CA ILE A 122 -3.13 -9.61 31.86
C ILE A 122 -2.51 -10.49 32.95
N GLU A 123 -3.35 -11.14 33.75
CA GLU A 123 -2.93 -12.21 34.65
C GLU A 123 -2.89 -13.56 33.92
N GLU A 124 -1.96 -14.42 34.33
CA GLU A 124 -1.85 -15.79 33.82
C GLU A 124 -3.20 -16.54 33.92
N GLY A 125 -3.58 -17.20 32.83
CA GLY A 125 -4.85 -17.91 32.71
C GLY A 125 -6.04 -17.04 32.27
N THR A 126 -5.86 -15.73 32.11
CA THR A 126 -6.89 -14.85 31.52
C THR A 126 -7.04 -15.14 30.03
N ALA A 127 -8.27 -15.41 29.59
CA ALA A 127 -8.57 -15.56 28.16
C ALA A 127 -8.43 -14.21 27.45
N ILE A 128 -7.76 -14.19 26.30
CA ILE A 128 -7.51 -12.99 25.50
C ILE A 128 -8.00 -13.21 24.06
N ASP A 129 -8.85 -12.29 23.59
CA ASP A 129 -9.22 -12.22 22.18
C ASP A 129 -8.30 -11.25 21.45
N LEU A 130 -7.32 -11.79 20.73
CA LEU A 130 -6.36 -11.01 19.95
C LEU A 130 -7.03 -10.22 18.82
N GLN A 131 -8.20 -10.62 18.32
CA GLN A 131 -8.89 -9.92 17.25
C GLN A 131 -9.50 -8.59 17.75
N SER A 132 -9.89 -8.53 19.03
CA SER A 132 -10.47 -7.33 19.66
C SER A 132 -9.52 -6.12 19.67
N TYR A 133 -8.21 -6.34 19.51
CA TYR A 133 -7.22 -5.27 19.47
C TYR A 133 -7.07 -4.60 18.11
N VAL A 134 -7.75 -5.09 17.07
CA VAL A 134 -7.75 -4.42 15.76
C VAL A 134 -8.79 -3.31 15.78
N LYS A 135 -8.32 -2.06 15.82
CA LYS A 135 -9.19 -0.87 15.75
C LYS A 135 -9.56 -0.56 14.30
N LYS A 136 -8.57 -0.62 13.41
CA LYS A 136 -8.70 -0.25 12.00
C LYS A 136 -7.77 -1.12 11.16
N ALA A 137 -8.28 -1.64 10.05
CA ALA A 137 -7.53 -2.39 9.06
C ALA A 137 -8.22 -2.19 7.71
N GLU A 138 -7.87 -1.14 7.00
CA GLU A 138 -8.49 -0.79 5.73
C GLU A 138 -7.50 -0.09 4.81
N ASP A 139 -7.81 -0.16 3.53
CA ASP A 139 -7.11 0.54 2.46
C ASP A 139 -8.10 1.48 1.75
N PRO A 140 -7.68 2.66 1.25
CA PRO A 140 -8.58 3.59 0.58
C PRO A 140 -9.25 3.04 -0.69
N ILE A 141 -8.59 2.14 -1.43
CA ILE A 141 -9.10 1.56 -2.68
C ILE A 141 -9.72 0.19 -2.41
N ASP A 142 -9.06 -0.65 -1.61
CA ASP A 142 -9.54 -2.01 -1.33
C ASP A 142 -10.59 -2.10 -0.21
N GLY A 143 -10.75 -1.05 0.60
CA GLY A 143 -11.63 -1.03 1.75
C GLY A 143 -11.12 -1.91 2.91
N LYS A 144 -12.02 -2.56 3.65
CA LYS A 144 -11.63 -3.35 4.85
C LYS A 144 -10.77 -4.55 4.48
N LEU A 145 -9.65 -4.68 5.18
CA LEU A 145 -8.68 -5.75 4.98
C LEU A 145 -8.71 -6.80 6.09
N LYS A 146 -8.37 -8.03 5.72
CA LYS A 146 -8.17 -9.12 6.68
C LYS A 146 -6.82 -8.96 7.37
N VAL A 147 -6.81 -9.05 8.70
CA VAL A 147 -5.59 -9.01 9.51
C VAL A 147 -5.09 -10.42 9.79
N ALA A 148 -3.82 -10.67 9.52
CA ALA A 148 -3.09 -11.85 9.97
C ALA A 148 -2.42 -11.56 11.31
N ILE A 149 -2.65 -12.44 12.29
CA ILE A 149 -2.10 -12.33 13.64
C ILE A 149 -1.09 -13.48 13.83
N LYS A 150 0.18 -13.13 14.01
CA LYS A 150 1.26 -14.07 14.33
C LYS A 150 1.65 -13.89 15.78
N LYS A 151 1.63 -15.00 16.53
CA LYS A 151 1.92 -15.02 17.96
C LYS A 151 2.92 -16.13 18.31
N PRO A 152 3.76 -15.94 19.33
CA PRO A 152 4.58 -17.00 19.88
C PRO A 152 3.73 -18.18 20.38
N LYS A 153 4.30 -19.40 20.38
CA LYS A 153 3.59 -20.61 20.81
C LYS A 153 3.11 -20.57 22.26
N HIS A 154 3.82 -19.83 23.12
CA HIS A 154 3.60 -19.75 24.56
C HIS A 154 3.31 -18.30 25.02
N TYR A 155 2.58 -17.55 24.19
CA TYR A 155 2.24 -16.15 24.44
C TYR A 155 1.31 -15.92 25.65
N ASP A 156 0.78 -17.00 26.19
CA ASP A 156 -0.16 -17.07 27.31
C ASP A 156 0.53 -17.36 28.66
N ARG A 157 1.85 -17.62 28.66
CA ARG A 157 2.64 -17.82 29.87
C ARG A 157 3.21 -16.51 30.39
N VAL A 158 3.54 -16.46 31.67
CA VAL A 158 4.20 -15.30 32.30
C VAL A 158 5.40 -14.81 31.47
N GLY A 159 5.43 -13.52 31.21
CA GLY A 159 6.46 -12.88 30.37
C GLY A 159 5.92 -11.79 29.47
N ILE A 160 6.81 -11.24 28.63
CA ILE A 160 6.48 -10.24 27.61
C ILE A 160 6.50 -10.93 26.26
N HIS A 161 5.40 -10.81 25.51
CA HIS A 161 5.23 -11.42 24.20
C HIS A 161 4.87 -10.37 23.17
N GLU A 162 5.55 -10.40 22.03
CA GLU A 162 5.24 -9.53 20.90
C GLU A 162 4.31 -10.27 19.93
N ILE A 163 3.11 -9.73 19.76
CA ILE A 163 2.10 -10.24 18.82
C ILE A 163 2.16 -9.36 17.57
N LEU A 164 2.47 -9.96 16.42
CA LEU A 164 2.58 -9.27 15.15
C LEU A 164 1.25 -9.31 14.40
N TYR A 165 0.69 -8.14 14.16
CA TYR A 165 -0.47 -7.93 13.30
C TYR A 165 0.02 -7.43 11.94
N SER A 166 -0.52 -7.99 10.86
CA SER A 166 -0.20 -7.53 9.50
C SER A 166 -1.42 -7.62 8.61
N CYS A 167 -1.60 -6.66 7.71
CA CYS A 167 -2.54 -6.76 6.61
C CYS A 167 -1.84 -6.44 5.29
N LYS A 168 -2.44 -6.94 4.21
CA LYS A 168 -1.99 -6.73 2.85
C LYS A 168 -3.21 -6.41 2.00
N ASP A 169 -3.09 -5.43 1.12
CA ASP A 169 -4.06 -5.12 0.08
C ASP A 169 -4.00 -6.16 -1.08
N LYS A 170 -4.77 -5.95 -2.15
CA LYS A 170 -4.73 -6.82 -3.34
C LYS A 170 -3.46 -6.60 -4.16
N ASN A 171 -2.91 -5.38 -4.17
CA ASN A 171 -1.81 -4.98 -5.05
C ASN A 171 -0.42 -5.39 -4.56
N GLY A 172 -0.22 -5.69 -3.28
CA GLY A 172 1.13 -5.94 -2.78
C GLY A 172 1.46 -5.28 -1.46
N ASN A 173 0.82 -4.15 -1.17
CA ASN A 173 1.16 -3.20 -0.14
C ASN A 173 0.87 -3.81 1.23
N LYS A 174 1.85 -3.73 2.13
CA LYS A 174 1.83 -4.38 3.45
C LYS A 174 2.12 -3.37 4.54
N VAL A 175 1.38 -3.51 5.63
CA VAL A 175 1.66 -2.82 6.89
C VAL A 175 1.68 -3.82 8.03
N SER A 176 2.41 -3.51 9.10
CA SER A 176 2.47 -4.33 10.30
C SER A 176 2.49 -3.49 11.56
N ALA A 177 1.94 -4.03 12.64
CA ALA A 177 1.90 -3.43 13.97
C ALA A 177 2.18 -4.50 15.02
N ILE A 178 2.76 -4.11 16.15
CA ILE A 178 3.10 -5.01 17.25
C ILE A 178 2.27 -4.63 18.49
N LEU A 179 1.66 -5.63 19.10
CA LEU A 179 1.08 -5.54 20.44
C LEU A 179 2.03 -6.23 21.43
N ARG A 180 2.44 -5.50 22.47
CA ARG A 180 3.20 -6.05 23.60
C ARG A 180 2.23 -6.60 24.65
N LEU A 181 2.17 -7.93 24.77
CA LEU A 181 1.37 -8.61 25.78
C LEU A 181 2.25 -8.95 26.99
N ILE A 182 1.90 -8.40 28.14
CA ILE A 182 2.56 -8.68 29.42
C ILE A 182 1.66 -9.61 30.22
N VAL A 183 2.09 -10.86 30.39
CA VAL A 183 1.41 -11.85 31.24
C VAL A 183 2.10 -11.85 32.59
N LYS A 184 1.35 -11.49 33.63
CA LYS A 184 1.81 -11.45 35.02
C LYS A 184 1.41 -12.74 35.75
N GLU A 185 2.18 -13.12 36.75
CA GLU A 185 1.78 -14.20 37.66
C GLU A 185 0.44 -13.86 38.32
N LYS A 186 -0.42 -14.87 38.45
CA LYS A 186 -1.65 -14.75 39.22
C LYS A 186 -1.29 -14.57 40.71
N SER A 187 -1.77 -13.50 41.34
CA SER A 187 -1.53 -13.29 42.76
C SER A 187 -2.16 -14.41 43.57
N ARG A 188 -1.36 -15.03 44.46
CA ARG A 188 -1.88 -15.95 45.48
C ARG A 188 -2.37 -15.11 46.64
N ASP A 189 -3.67 -14.86 46.71
CA ASP A 189 -4.26 -14.37 47.95
C ASP A 189 -4.13 -15.49 49.00
N ASN A 190 -3.46 -15.17 50.10
CA ASN A 190 -3.30 -16.05 51.26
C ASN A 190 -4.69 -16.45 51.77
N GLU A 191 -5.04 -17.73 51.63
CA GLU A 191 -6.07 -18.37 52.44
C GLU A 191 -5.59 -18.32 53.90
N GLN A 192 -6.06 -17.32 54.65
CA GLN A 192 -5.95 -17.28 56.11
C GLN A 192 -6.77 -18.43 56.70
N VAL A 193 -6.08 -19.48 57.16
CA VAL A 193 -6.61 -20.40 58.17
C VAL A 193 -6.58 -19.69 59.51
N LYS A 194 -7.74 -19.63 60.16
CA LYS A 194 -8.03 -18.96 61.43
C LYS A 194 -7.22 -19.54 62.61
N GLU A 195 -6.90 -18.63 63.53
CA GLU A 195 -6.21 -18.79 64.81
C GLU A 195 -6.88 -19.79 65.77
N GLU A 196 -6.07 -20.45 66.61
CA GLU A 196 -6.37 -20.69 68.03
C GLU A 196 -5.12 -20.44 68.90
N GLU A 197 -5.35 -19.75 70.01
CA GLU A 197 -4.41 -19.18 70.97
C GLU A 197 -3.56 -20.21 71.75
N ASN A 198 -2.38 -19.79 72.23
CA ASN A 198 -2.11 -19.78 73.67
C ASN A 198 -0.89 -18.94 74.09
N ASN A 199 -1.05 -18.40 75.28
CA ASN A 199 -0.35 -17.33 75.99
C ASN A 199 1.03 -17.74 76.58
N ALA A 200 2.00 -16.82 76.67
CA ALA A 200 2.80 -16.54 77.90
C ALA A 200 4.03 -15.63 77.68
N GLN A 201 4.00 -14.48 78.38
CA GLN A 201 5.03 -13.82 79.21
C GLN A 201 6.40 -13.36 78.66
N ASN A 202 6.55 -12.02 78.68
CA ASN A 202 7.39 -11.22 79.59
C ASN A 202 8.90 -11.02 79.29
N GLY A 203 9.30 -9.74 79.22
CA GLY A 203 10.59 -9.27 79.76
C GLY A 203 11.40 -8.27 78.94
N GLY A 204 11.47 -7.01 79.40
CA GLY A 204 12.75 -6.28 79.53
C GLY A 204 13.17 -5.24 78.47
N ASN A 205 12.80 -3.98 78.71
CA ASN A 205 13.64 -2.76 78.75
C ASN A 205 15.05 -2.72 78.10
N ASN A 206 15.30 -1.77 77.18
CA ASN A 206 16.05 -0.49 77.43
C ASN A 206 16.56 0.20 76.13
N ASP A 207 16.15 1.47 76.00
CA ASP A 207 16.90 2.70 75.71
C ASP A 207 17.75 2.98 74.43
N ILE A 208 17.35 4.11 73.80
CA ILE A 208 18.15 5.29 73.36
C ILE A 208 19.08 5.09 72.14
N ASN A 209 18.66 5.48 70.93
CA ASN A 209 18.72 6.83 70.31
C ASN A 209 20.14 7.21 69.81
N GLN A 210 20.31 7.34 68.50
CA GLN A 210 20.91 8.54 67.91
C GLN A 210 20.52 8.69 66.44
N ASN A 211 20.03 9.89 66.17
CA ASN A 211 19.56 10.45 64.92
C ASN A 211 20.76 11.12 64.23
N GLU A 212 21.03 10.84 62.96
CA GLU A 212 21.68 11.82 62.07
C GLU A 212 21.02 11.77 60.69
N SER A 213 20.33 12.86 60.38
CA SER A 213 19.77 13.18 59.08
C SER A 213 20.85 13.77 58.18
N SER A 214 20.98 13.30 56.93
CA SER A 214 21.03 14.20 55.75
C SER A 214 21.03 13.48 54.40
N SER A 215 20.16 13.99 53.53
CA SER A 215 20.31 14.17 52.08
C SER A 215 20.21 12.96 51.12
N SER A 216 19.09 12.98 50.39
CA SER A 216 18.67 12.20 49.21
C SER A 216 19.58 12.33 47.97
N LYS A 217 19.86 11.21 47.26
CA LYS A 217 19.67 11.04 45.79
C LYS A 217 20.00 9.58 45.33
N PRO A 218 19.22 8.93 44.43
CA PRO A 218 19.45 7.53 44.02
C PRO A 218 20.55 7.37 42.96
N SER A 219 21.34 6.29 43.10
CA SER A 219 22.46 5.89 42.23
C SER A 219 22.03 5.42 40.84
N GLN A 220 22.77 5.84 39.82
CA GLN A 220 22.65 5.42 38.41
C GLN A 220 22.96 3.92 38.22
N PRO A 221 22.19 3.18 37.38
CA PRO A 221 22.54 1.85 36.93
C PRO A 221 23.63 1.88 35.83
N THR A 222 24.60 0.98 35.95
CA THR A 222 25.73 0.76 35.03
C THR A 222 25.28 0.19 33.68
N LEU A 223 25.80 0.74 32.57
CA LEU A 223 25.46 0.37 31.19
C LEU A 223 25.99 -1.04 30.82
N PRO A 224 25.19 -1.92 30.17
CA PRO A 224 25.67 -3.23 29.71
C PRO A 224 26.68 -3.13 28.56
N LYS A 225 27.53 -4.16 28.45
CA LYS A 225 28.61 -4.36 27.47
C LYS A 225 28.12 -4.14 26.02
N ALA A 226 28.87 -3.33 25.26
CA ALA A 226 28.51 -2.89 23.91
C ALA A 226 28.65 -4.05 22.90
N GLU A 227 27.57 -4.34 22.17
CA GLU A 227 27.53 -5.36 21.10
C GLU A 227 26.98 -4.73 19.81
N SER A 228 27.32 -5.31 18.66
CA SER A 228 26.76 -4.87 17.37
C SER A 228 25.24 -5.07 17.34
N LYS A 229 24.48 -4.10 16.83
CA LYS A 229 23.01 -4.14 16.80
C LYS A 229 22.46 -3.79 15.42
N GLN A 230 21.45 -4.54 14.97
CA GLN A 230 20.80 -4.33 13.68
C GLN A 230 19.42 -3.69 13.85
N PHE A 231 19.06 -2.85 12.88
CA PHE A 231 17.79 -2.13 12.77
C PHE A 231 17.21 -2.45 11.38
N LEU A 232 16.54 -3.60 11.28
CA LEU A 232 16.07 -4.14 10.00
C LEU A 232 14.71 -3.58 9.61
N PHE A 233 14.44 -3.51 8.30
CA PHE A 233 13.13 -3.07 7.81
C PHE A 233 12.02 -4.07 8.14
N THR A 234 12.38 -5.35 8.30
CA THR A 234 11.50 -6.39 8.83
C THR A 234 11.03 -6.10 10.25
N ASP A 235 11.79 -5.31 11.01
CA ASP A 235 11.48 -4.94 12.40
C ASP A 235 10.69 -3.62 12.46
N GLY A 236 10.20 -3.13 11.31
CA GLY A 236 9.38 -1.91 11.21
C GLY A 236 10.19 -0.63 11.00
N TYR A 237 11.51 -0.72 10.81
CA TYR A 237 12.30 0.43 10.40
C TYR A 237 12.16 0.71 8.90
N ASN A 238 12.32 1.97 8.50
CA ASN A 238 12.57 2.35 7.12
C ASN A 238 13.98 2.95 7.02
N MET A 239 14.44 3.34 5.83
CA MET A 239 15.80 3.85 5.66
C MET A 239 16.14 5.01 6.60
N VAL A 240 15.18 5.90 6.85
CA VAL A 240 15.37 7.08 7.71
C VAL A 240 15.30 6.70 9.19
N SER A 241 14.33 5.88 9.59
CA SER A 241 14.17 5.48 11.00
C SER A 241 15.23 4.48 11.47
N ALA A 242 15.70 3.58 10.59
CA ALA A 242 16.83 2.69 10.86
C ALA A 242 18.11 3.50 11.11
N GLN A 243 18.36 4.52 10.28
CA GLN A 243 19.51 5.40 10.45
C GLN A 243 19.44 6.24 11.72
N LYS A 244 18.25 6.75 12.04
CA LYS A 244 18.05 7.45 13.31
C LYS A 244 18.27 6.53 14.50
N ALA A 245 17.67 5.34 14.49
CA ALA A 245 17.79 4.38 15.59
C ALA A 245 19.22 3.88 15.78
N CYS A 246 19.97 3.67 14.70
CA CYS A 246 21.38 3.32 14.77
C CYS A 246 22.23 4.43 15.41
N ARG A 247 22.02 5.69 15.03
CA ARG A 247 22.71 6.83 15.68
C ARG A 247 22.33 6.98 17.15
N ASP A 248 21.05 6.84 17.48
CA ASP A 248 20.56 6.95 18.86
C ASP A 248 21.15 5.84 19.75
N TYR A 249 21.31 4.62 19.20
CA TYR A 249 21.96 3.51 19.88
C TYR A 249 23.46 3.72 20.09
N LEU A 250 24.15 4.34 19.13
CA LEU A 250 25.58 4.63 19.21
C LEU A 250 25.90 5.88 20.04
N ALA A 251 24.92 6.74 20.35
CA ALA A 251 25.11 8.00 21.08
C ALA A 251 25.88 7.88 22.42
N PRO A 252 25.75 6.79 23.21
CA PRO A 252 26.53 6.61 24.44
C PRO A 252 27.98 6.15 24.22
N TYR A 253 28.36 5.79 22.99
CA TYR A 253 29.66 5.21 22.66
C TYR A 253 30.49 6.17 21.81
N SER A 254 31.77 6.36 22.16
CA SER A 254 32.64 7.33 21.48
C SER A 254 33.09 6.87 20.08
N ASN A 255 33.08 5.56 19.81
CA ASN A 255 33.59 4.96 18.59
C ASN A 255 32.59 3.95 18.01
N GLY A 256 31.95 4.32 16.90
CA GLY A 256 31.08 3.42 16.14
C GLY A 256 30.57 4.05 14.84
N SER A 257 30.03 3.23 13.95
CA SER A 257 29.45 3.67 12.68
C SER A 257 28.22 2.86 12.29
N CYS A 258 27.32 3.49 11.55
CA CYS A 258 26.16 2.86 10.95
C CYS A 258 26.46 2.42 9.53
N ARG A 259 26.25 1.13 9.23
CA ARG A 259 26.42 0.55 7.88
C ARG A 259 25.09 0.05 7.34
N ASN A 260 24.81 0.29 6.07
CA ASN A 260 23.64 -0.30 5.41
C ASN A 260 23.80 -1.81 5.24
N ILE A 261 22.73 -2.54 5.49
CA ILE A 261 22.62 -3.97 5.22
C ILE A 261 21.85 -4.13 3.91
N TYR A 262 22.34 -5.00 3.02
CA TYR A 262 21.73 -5.27 1.72
C TYR A 262 21.33 -6.74 1.63
N ASP A 263 20.26 -7.04 0.90
CA ASP A 263 19.92 -8.41 0.53
C ASP A 263 20.78 -8.93 -0.64
N ALA A 264 20.54 -10.18 -1.04
CA ALA A 264 21.24 -10.82 -2.15
C ALA A 264 21.04 -10.14 -3.52
N ASN A 265 20.03 -9.28 -3.66
CA ASN A 265 19.71 -8.53 -4.87
C ASN A 265 20.25 -7.09 -4.83
N GLY A 266 20.94 -6.69 -3.74
CA GLY A 266 21.49 -5.36 -3.57
C GLY A 266 20.49 -4.31 -3.08
N LEU A 267 19.32 -4.71 -2.59
CA LEU A 267 18.33 -3.79 -2.02
C LEU A 267 18.61 -3.55 -0.52
N PRO A 268 18.56 -2.31 -0.01
CA PRO A 268 18.79 -2.05 1.41
C PRO A 268 17.67 -2.66 2.26
N ILE A 269 18.05 -3.40 3.31
CA ILE A 269 17.13 -4.09 4.22
C ILE A 269 17.26 -3.64 5.67
N GLY A 270 18.16 -2.71 5.98
CA GLY A 270 18.33 -2.19 7.33
C GLY A 270 19.65 -1.47 7.55
N GLN A 271 19.94 -1.16 8.82
CA GLN A 271 21.24 -0.65 9.25
C GLN A 271 21.83 -1.45 10.42
N GLU A 272 23.15 -1.54 10.44
CA GLU A 272 23.93 -2.19 11.50
C GLU A 272 24.80 -1.16 12.20
N ALA A 273 24.69 -1.10 13.53
CA ALA A 273 25.60 -0.38 14.39
C ALA A 273 26.84 -1.24 14.66
N ILE A 274 28.00 -0.73 14.24
CA ILE A 274 29.32 -1.36 14.45
C ILE A 274 30.09 -0.48 15.41
N LEU A 275 30.61 -1.05 16.50
CA LEU A 275 31.46 -0.37 17.47
C LEU A 275 32.93 -0.70 17.18
N TYR A 276 33.84 0.27 17.40
CA TYR A 276 35.29 0.11 17.19
C TYR A 276 36.08 0.20 18.50
#